data_AF-A0A0C3QI13-F1
#
_entry.id   AF-A0A0C3QI13-F1
#
_cell.length_a   1.000
_cell.length_b   1.000
_cell.length_c   1.000
_cell.angle_alpha   90.00
_cell.angle_beta   90.00
_cell.angle_gamma   90.00
#
_symmetry.space_group_name_H-M   'P 1'
#
loop_
_entity.id
_entity.type
_entity.pdbx_description
1 polymer ?
#
loop_
_entity_poly.entity_id
_entity_poly.type
_entity_poly.pdbx_seq_one_letter_code
_entity_poly.pdbx_strand_id
1 'polypeptide(L)'
;MMERLHAGGFTQGSVHQRNWLVQPGPLNVAPVKRSVMRPSFRMIDFGRAACEKDVSEVDFKSKVNEENSRIRELLDYECHDHCPK
;
A
#
# COMPACT_ATOMS: atom_id res chain seq x y z
N MET A 1 4.09 -0.98 -4.55
CA MET A 1 4.43 -0.13 -3.37
C MET A 1 4.62 -0.97 -2.13
N MET A 2 3.65 -1.85 -1.78
CA MET A 2 3.75 -2.76 -0.63
C MET A 2 5.00 -3.64 -0.65
N GLU A 3 5.31 -4.27 -1.79
CA GLU A 3 6.53 -5.08 -1.94
C GLU A 3 7.82 -4.32 -1.57
N ARG A 4 7.88 -3.02 -1.90
CA ARG A 4 9.03 -2.17 -1.55
C ARG A 4 9.09 -1.86 -0.06
N LEU A 5 7.94 -1.73 0.59
CA LEU A 5 7.86 -1.55 2.04
C LEU A 5 8.36 -2.81 2.75
N HIS A 6 7.88 -3.99 2.34
CA HIS A 6 8.31 -5.29 2.86
C HIS A 6 9.79 -5.54 2.66
N ALA A 7 10.31 -5.29 1.44
CA ALA A 7 11.74 -5.41 1.15
C ALA A 7 12.60 -4.42 1.96
N GLY A 8 12.01 -3.34 2.47
CA GLY A 8 12.66 -2.40 3.39
C GLY A 8 12.64 -2.84 4.86
N GLY A 9 12.07 -4.01 5.18
CA GLY A 9 11.94 -4.50 6.56
C GLY A 9 10.79 -3.85 7.32
N PHE A 10 9.72 -3.43 6.63
CA PHE A 10 8.54 -2.84 7.25
C PHE A 10 7.25 -3.48 6.76
N THR A 11 6.25 -3.60 7.64
CA THR A 11 4.84 -3.84 7.28
C THR A 11 4.00 -2.59 7.57
N GLN A 12 2.84 -2.45 6.93
CA GLN A 12 1.97 -1.28 7.12
C GLN A 12 1.00 -1.45 8.31
N GLY A 13 0.49 -2.67 8.51
CA GLY A 13 -0.31 -3.14 9.65
C GLY A 13 -1.82 -2.86 9.57
N SER A 14 -2.31 -2.24 8.50
CA SER A 14 -3.70 -1.78 8.32
C SER A 14 -4.06 -1.67 6.82
N VAL A 15 -3.82 -2.75 6.08
CA VAL A 15 -4.09 -2.84 4.63
C VAL A 15 -5.59 -2.70 4.36
N HIS A 16 -6.01 -1.52 3.91
CA HIS A 16 -7.38 -1.21 3.47
C HIS A 16 -7.43 -0.03 2.47
N GLN A 17 -8.22 -0.08 1.39
CA GLN A 17 -8.21 0.93 0.29
C GLN A 17 -8.17 2.40 0.76
N ARG A 18 -8.87 2.74 1.84
CA ARG A 18 -8.88 4.09 2.45
C ARG A 18 -7.50 4.63 2.89
N ASN A 19 -6.53 3.73 3.09
CA ASN A 19 -5.16 4.05 3.51
C ASN A 19 -4.22 4.30 2.31
N TRP A 20 -4.76 4.36 1.08
CA TRP A 20 -4.08 4.83 -0.12
C TRP A 20 -4.70 6.12 -0.61
N LEU A 21 -3.94 7.21 -0.52
CA LEU A 21 -4.37 8.52 -1.00
C LEU A 21 -3.92 8.74 -2.45
N VAL A 22 -4.84 9.25 -3.26
CA VAL A 22 -4.57 9.75 -4.61
C VAL A 22 -4.31 11.25 -4.54
N GLN A 23 -3.28 11.71 -5.23
CA GLN A 23 -2.99 13.15 -5.37
C GLN A 23 -2.47 13.44 -6.79
N PRO A 24 -2.61 14.69 -7.26
CA PRO A 24 -1.99 15.11 -8.51
C PRO A 24 -0.49 14.84 -8.51
N GLY A 25 0.02 14.32 -9.62
CA GLY A 25 1.45 14.02 -9.80
C GLY A 25 2.03 14.62 -11.08
N PRO A 26 3.34 14.43 -11.33
CA PRO A 26 4.29 13.71 -10.47
C PRO A 26 4.80 14.57 -9.29
N LEU A 27 5.28 13.94 -8.22
CA LEU A 27 5.70 14.66 -7.00
C LEU A 27 7.04 15.39 -7.11
N ASN A 28 7.85 15.03 -8.11
CA ASN A 28 9.12 15.69 -8.40
C ASN A 28 8.96 17.04 -9.12
N VAL A 29 7.74 17.47 -9.45
CA VAL A 29 7.45 18.80 -9.99
C VAL A 29 6.66 19.65 -9.00
N ALA A 30 6.73 20.97 -9.19
CA ALA A 30 5.97 21.94 -8.39
C ALA A 30 4.46 21.67 -8.45
N PRO A 31 3.69 21.94 -7.38
CA PRO A 31 2.25 21.66 -7.31
C PRO A 31 1.44 22.16 -8.50
N VAL A 32 1.75 23.35 -9.02
CA VAL A 32 1.07 23.96 -10.18
C VAL A 32 1.25 23.18 -11.49
N LYS A 33 2.30 22.35 -11.59
CA LYS A 33 2.57 21.49 -12.76
C LYS A 33 2.03 20.07 -12.59
N ARG A 34 1.40 19.76 -11.45
CA ARG A 34 0.86 18.44 -11.17
C ARG A 34 -0.52 18.30 -11.80
N SER A 35 -0.86 17.08 -12.18
CA SER A 35 -2.13 16.75 -12.81
C SER A 35 -2.70 15.46 -12.23
N VAL A 36 -4.03 15.40 -12.18
CA VAL A 36 -4.76 14.16 -11.87
C VAL A 36 -4.61 13.12 -12.98
N MET A 37 -4.27 13.54 -14.21
CA MET A 37 -4.00 12.62 -15.35
C MET A 37 -2.76 11.75 -15.14
N ARG A 38 -1.84 12.19 -14.28
CA ARG A 38 -0.65 11.43 -13.88
C ARG A 38 -0.59 11.38 -12.37
N PRO A 39 -1.48 10.61 -11.72
CA PRO A 39 -1.62 10.63 -10.28
C PRO A 39 -0.34 10.09 -9.61
N SER A 40 -0.14 10.51 -8.38
CA SER A 40 0.81 9.89 -7.47
C SER A 40 0.04 9.37 -6.26
N PHE A 41 0.58 8.34 -5.62
CA PHE A 41 -0.08 7.68 -4.50
C PHE A 41 0.75 7.85 -3.23
N ARG A 42 0.08 7.96 -2.08
CA ARG A 42 0.71 7.87 -0.76
C ARG A 42 0.03 6.79 0.04
N MET A 43 0.83 5.98 0.71
CA MET A 43 0.38 5.08 1.76
C MET A 43 0.40 5.86 3.08
N ILE A 44 -0.66 5.74 3.86
CA ILE A 44 -0.82 6.41 5.16
C ILE A 44 -1.15 5.39 6.26
N ASP A 45 -1.36 5.87 7.48
CA ASP A 45 -1.88 5.10 8.62
C ASP A 45 -0.96 3.95 9.11
N PHE A 46 0.27 4.28 9.48
CA PHE A 46 1.27 3.32 10.01
C PHE A 46 1.11 3.05 11.51
N GLY A 47 -0.06 3.33 12.11
CA GLY A 47 -0.27 3.16 13.57
C GLY A 47 -0.13 1.72 14.07
N ARG A 48 -0.13 0.73 13.16
CA ARG A 48 0.05 -0.70 13.45
C ARG A 48 1.22 -1.33 12.68
N ALA A 49 2.07 -0.50 12.08
CA ALA A 49 3.22 -0.96 11.33
C ALA A 49 4.20 -1.72 12.23
N ALA A 50 4.91 -2.69 11.65
CA ALA A 50 6.02 -3.36 12.32
C ALA A 50 7.31 -3.15 11.53
N CYS A 51 8.43 -2.96 12.25
CA CYS A 51 9.77 -3.06 11.70
C CYS A 51 10.32 -4.45 11.99
N GLU A 52 10.96 -5.07 11.01
CA GLU A 52 11.62 -6.38 11.13
C GLU A 52 12.59 -6.45 12.31
N LYS A 53 13.20 -5.32 12.68
CA LYS A 53 14.16 -5.23 13.80
C LYS A 53 13.50 -5.26 15.18
N ASP A 54 12.22 -4.95 15.27
CA ASP A 54 11.49 -4.81 16.53
C ASP A 54 10.67 -6.06 16.90
N VAL A 55 10.61 -7.04 16.00
CA VAL A 55 9.83 -8.27 16.16
C VAL A 55 10.67 -9.50 15.80
N SER A 56 10.20 -10.69 16.17
CA SER A 56 10.84 -11.93 15.72
C SER A 56 10.69 -12.10 14.20
N GLU A 57 11.66 -12.74 13.56
CA GLU A 57 11.62 -13.05 12.12
C GLU A 57 10.35 -13.83 11.73
N VAL A 58 9.91 -14.75 12.59
CA VAL A 58 8.68 -15.54 12.40
C VAL A 58 7.44 -14.63 12.40
N ASP A 59 7.36 -13.71 13.36
CA ASP A 59 6.25 -12.75 13.45
C ASP A 59 6.27 -11.76 12.27
N PHE A 60 7.44 -11.26 11.88
CA PHE A 60 7.56 -10.38 10.70
C PHE A 60 7.08 -11.07 9.42
N LYS A 61 7.56 -12.29 9.15
CA LYS A 61 7.12 -13.10 7.99
C LYS A 61 5.62 -13.38 8.03
N SER A 62 5.07 -13.66 9.21
CA SER A 62 3.62 -13.86 9.38
C SER A 62 2.83 -12.62 8.98
N LYS A 63 3.22 -11.44 9.49
CA LYS A 63 2.60 -10.15 9.15
C LYS A 63 2.68 -9.84 7.65
N VAL A 64 3.83 -10.06 7.02
CA VAL A 64 4.00 -9.89 5.57
C VAL A 64 3.05 -10.78 4.79
N ASN A 65 2.90 -12.05 5.19
CA ASN A 65 1.98 -12.99 4.54
C ASN A 65 0.51 -12.58 4.71
N GLU A 66 0.13 -12.09 5.89
CA GLU A 66 -1.21 -11.57 6.16
C GLU A 66 -1.54 -10.36 5.27
N GLU A 67 -0.61 -9.41 5.16
CA GLU A 67 -0.76 -8.25 4.27
C GLU A 67 -0.86 -8.66 2.81
N ASN A 68 -0.02 -9.59 2.34
CA ASN A 68 -0.09 -10.10 0.97
C ASN A 68 -1.43 -10.79 0.67
N SER A 69 -2.00 -11.47 1.66
CA SER A 69 -3.32 -12.10 1.52
C SER A 69 -4.42 -11.03 1.37
N ARG A 70 -4.39 -9.98 2.21
CA ARG A 70 -5.32 -8.84 2.10
C ARG A 70 -5.19 -8.08 0.78
N ILE A 71 -3.96 -7.89 0.28
CA ILE A 71 -3.73 -7.23 -1.01
C ILE A 71 -4.37 -8.02 -2.14
N ARG A 72 -4.21 -9.36 -2.14
CA ARG A 72 -4.84 -10.22 -3.15
C ARG A 72 -6.35 -10.11 -3.10
N GLU A 73 -6.95 -10.18 -1.91
CA GLU A 73 -8.39 -10.02 -1.73
C GLU A 73 -8.89 -8.66 -2.27
N LEU A 74 -8.19 -7.56 -1.99
CA LEU A 74 -8.55 -6.24 -2.52
C LEU A 74 -8.45 -6.15 -4.05
N LEU A 75 -7.43 -6.78 -4.64
CA LEU A 75 -7.26 -6.80 -6.09
C LEU A 75 -8.32 -7.69 -6.78
N ASP A 76 -8.66 -8.82 -6.16
CA ASP A 76 -9.70 -9.73 -6.66
C ASP A 76 -11.09 -9.06 -6.61
N TYR A 77 -11.37 -8.25 -5.58
CA TYR A 77 -12.58 -7.45 -5.48
C TYR A 77 -12.69 -6.42 -6.62
N GLU A 78 -11.61 -5.68 -6.93
CA GLU A 78 -11.61 -4.71 -8.03
C GLU A 78 -11.83 -5.36 -9.42
N CYS A 79 -11.40 -6.62 -9.61
CA CYS A 79 -11.62 -7.34 -10.85
C CYS A 79 -13.09 -7.74 -11.08
N HIS A 80 -13.87 -7.93 -10.00
CA HIS A 80 -15.24 -8.46 -10.09
C HIS A 80 -16.28 -7.39 -10.45
N ASP A 81 -16.05 -6.12 -10.10
CA ASP A 81 -16.95 -4.98 -10.37
C ASP A 81 -16.65 -4.23 -11.67
N HIS A 82 -15.53 -4.53 -12.35
CA HIS A 82 -15.17 -3.94 -13.65
C HIS A 82 -15.38 -4.90 -14.85
N CYS A 83 -16.05 -6.03 -14.66
CA CYS A 83 -16.56 -6.81 -15.78
C CYS A 83 -17.75 -6.05 -16.41
N PRO A 84 -17.66 -5.52 -17.64
CA PRO A 84 -18.81 -4.93 -18.30
C PRO A 84 -19.88 -6.02 -18.47
N LYS A 85 -21.08 -5.79 -17.92
CA LYS A 85 -22.25 -6.57 -18.30
C LYS A 85 -22.64 -6.27 -19.75
#